data_AF-A0A2P2IEH8-F1
#
_entry.id   AF-A0A2P2IEH8-F1
#
_cell.length_a   1.000
_cell.length_b   1.000
_cell.length_c   1.000
_cell.angle_alpha   90.00
_cell.angle_beta   90.00
_cell.angle_gamma   90.00
#
_symmetry.space_group_name_H-M   'P 1'
#
loop_
_entity.id
_entity.type
_entity.pdbx_description
1 polymer ?
#
loop_
_entity_poly.entity_id
_entity_poly.type
_entity_poly.pdbx_seq_one_letter_code
_entity_poly.pdbx_strand_id
1 'polypeptide(L)'
;IAKVWKVTRLKYDIIIDIMSTPKSELFTLLGRSAEYRIGRWKPKRGYTYTHSVREPKVSRDKVDKFLHMLKPLEDAGEKIIYDTTYRVVLNDEEKNRLRGRMMKAGVDFTRPVFAFAINSRRPEKVWNLKNMKKIIVVLLEKYNAQGIFYYSPEEKEFAKKIHSELGDREDIFSNIETKSIKELAMLLSNCDMFIG
;
A
#
# COMPACT_ATOMS: atom_id res chain seq x y z
N ILE A 1 -6.13 -9.18 -23.76
CA ILE A 1 -5.79 -8.33 -24.93
C ILE A 1 -6.78 -7.18 -25.11
N ALA A 2 -8.11 -7.42 -25.19
CA ALA A 2 -9.12 -6.36 -25.38
C ALA A 2 -8.97 -5.13 -24.45
N LYS A 3 -8.73 -5.34 -23.15
CA LYS A 3 -8.49 -4.24 -22.19
C LYS A 3 -7.27 -3.39 -22.54
N VAL A 4 -6.16 -4.03 -22.92
CA VAL A 4 -4.91 -3.35 -23.30
C VAL A 4 -5.12 -2.56 -24.59
N TRP A 5 -5.81 -3.16 -25.57
CA TRP A 5 -6.15 -2.50 -26.82
C TRP A 5 -6.96 -1.23 -26.56
N LYS A 6 -8.06 -1.31 -25.78
CA LYS A 6 -8.88 -0.16 -25.44
C LYS A 6 -8.08 0.98 -24.80
N VAL A 7 -7.19 0.65 -23.85
CA VAL A 7 -6.35 1.66 -23.17
C VAL A 7 -5.36 2.30 -24.15
N THR A 8 -4.66 1.51 -24.96
CA THR A 8 -3.60 2.01 -25.86
C THR A 8 -4.13 2.84 -27.04
N ARG A 9 -5.42 2.75 -27.38
CA ARG A 9 -6.06 3.63 -28.37
C ARG A 9 -6.22 5.07 -27.92
N LEU A 10 -6.01 5.37 -26.64
CA LEU A 10 -5.99 6.74 -26.12
C LEU A 10 -4.76 7.55 -26.58
N LYS A 11 -3.79 6.91 -27.26
CA LYS A 11 -2.57 7.53 -27.83
C LYS A 11 -1.77 8.33 -26.81
N TYR A 12 -1.08 7.62 -25.93
CA TYR A 12 -0.12 8.22 -25.02
C TYR A 12 1.17 8.61 -25.74
N ASP A 13 1.82 9.67 -25.29
CA ASP A 13 3.17 10.08 -25.72
C ASP A 13 4.25 9.25 -25.00
N ILE A 14 3.98 8.87 -23.74
CA ILE A 14 4.90 8.14 -22.88
C ILE A 14 4.18 6.95 -22.22
N ILE A 15 4.81 5.78 -22.26
CA ILE A 15 4.40 4.55 -21.58
C ILE A 15 5.58 4.04 -20.75
N ILE A 16 5.36 3.86 -19.45
CA ILE A 16 6.38 3.34 -18.52
C ILE A 16 5.89 2.00 -17.95
N ASP A 17 6.50 0.89 -18.39
CA ASP A 17 6.22 -0.44 -17.90
C ASP A 17 7.19 -0.86 -16.79
N ILE A 18 6.87 -0.43 -15.56
CA ILE A 18 7.60 -0.77 -14.33
C ILE A 18 7.64 -2.29 -14.09
N MET A 19 6.58 -3.01 -14.49
CA MET A 19 6.44 -4.44 -14.22
C MET A 19 7.27 -5.29 -15.17
N SER A 20 7.39 -4.90 -16.43
CA SER A 20 8.20 -5.57 -17.47
C SER A 20 7.93 -7.07 -17.59
N THR A 21 6.66 -7.45 -17.44
CA THR A 21 6.14 -8.81 -17.58
C THR A 21 5.57 -9.03 -18.99
N PRO A 22 5.39 -10.28 -19.47
CA PRO A 22 4.84 -10.50 -20.81
C PRO A 22 3.44 -9.89 -20.98
N LYS A 23 2.66 -9.85 -19.89
CA LYS A 23 1.33 -9.23 -19.87
C LYS A 23 1.40 -7.70 -19.97
N SER A 24 2.39 -7.08 -19.35
CA SER A 24 2.54 -5.62 -19.37
C SER A 24 3.23 -5.11 -20.65
N GLU A 25 4.09 -5.91 -21.27
CA GLU A 25 4.69 -5.63 -22.60
C GLU A 25 3.64 -5.46 -23.71
N LEU A 26 2.44 -6.00 -23.54
CA LEU A 26 1.34 -5.76 -24.48
C LEU A 26 0.95 -4.28 -24.56
N PHE A 27 1.13 -3.50 -23.49
CA PHE A 27 0.83 -2.06 -23.51
C PHE A 27 1.83 -1.31 -24.39
N THR A 28 3.11 -1.68 -24.35
CA THR A 28 4.13 -1.07 -25.21
C THR A 28 4.07 -1.62 -26.64
N LEU A 29 3.69 -2.89 -26.82
CA LEU A 29 3.45 -3.48 -28.15
C LEU A 29 2.27 -2.83 -28.89
N LEU A 30 1.17 -2.54 -28.18
CA LEU A 30 -0.05 -1.99 -28.79
C LEU A 30 -0.08 -0.45 -28.77
N GLY A 31 0.72 0.18 -27.91
CA GLY A 31 0.89 1.63 -27.78
C GLY A 31 2.07 2.17 -28.59
N ARG A 32 2.29 1.69 -29.83
CA ARG A 32 3.46 2.07 -30.65
C ARG A 32 3.52 3.55 -31.06
N SER A 33 2.42 4.28 -30.90
CA SER A 33 2.39 5.73 -31.14
C SER A 33 3.15 6.53 -30.08
N ALA A 34 3.34 5.96 -28.88
CA ALA A 34 4.12 6.61 -27.84
C ALA A 34 5.58 6.71 -28.25
N GLU A 35 6.15 7.91 -28.19
CA GLU A 35 7.56 8.18 -28.43
C GLU A 35 8.44 7.42 -27.42
N TYR A 36 8.07 7.52 -26.14
CA TYR A 36 8.75 6.83 -25.06
C TYR A 36 7.95 5.60 -24.63
N ARG A 37 8.54 4.42 -24.80
CA ARG A 37 8.06 3.15 -24.26
C ARG A 37 9.18 2.57 -23.44
N ILE A 38 9.16 2.84 -22.14
CA ILE A 38 10.25 2.57 -21.23
C ILE A 38 9.93 1.31 -20.43
N GLY A 39 10.87 0.37 -20.39
CA GLY A 39 10.75 -0.84 -19.60
C GLY A 39 12.10 -1.28 -19.04
N ARG A 40 12.09 -2.30 -18.18
CA ARG A 40 13.34 -2.85 -17.63
C ARG A 40 13.97 -3.80 -18.62
N TRP A 41 15.30 -3.69 -18.76
CA TRP A 41 16.08 -4.59 -19.57
C TRP A 41 15.98 -6.03 -19.03
N LYS A 42 15.71 -6.98 -19.91
CA LYS A 42 15.71 -8.41 -19.63
C LYS A 42 16.41 -9.15 -20.77
N PRO A 43 17.23 -10.18 -20.49
CA PRO A 43 17.76 -11.03 -21.54
C PRO A 43 16.62 -11.60 -22.40
N LYS A 44 16.72 -11.44 -23.73
CA LYS A 44 15.78 -11.99 -24.73
C LYS A 44 14.34 -11.41 -24.69
N ARG A 45 14.09 -10.30 -24.00
CA ARG A 45 12.78 -9.63 -23.95
C ARG A 45 12.92 -8.10 -24.04
N GLY A 46 11.79 -7.39 -24.11
CA GLY A 46 11.77 -5.92 -24.17
C GLY A 46 11.88 -5.32 -25.58
N TYR A 47 11.72 -6.12 -26.64
CA TYR A 47 11.70 -5.66 -28.04
C TYR A 47 10.54 -4.70 -28.36
N THR A 48 9.59 -4.55 -27.44
CA THR A 48 8.44 -3.64 -27.56
C THR A 48 8.74 -2.25 -26.99
N TYR A 49 9.83 -2.10 -26.25
CA TYR A 49 10.28 -0.84 -25.66
C TYR A 49 11.11 -0.03 -26.66
N THR A 50 11.00 1.30 -26.61
CA THR A 50 12.00 2.18 -27.24
C THR A 50 13.23 2.32 -26.36
N HIS A 51 13.05 2.29 -25.04
CA HIS A 51 14.13 2.38 -24.07
C HIS A 51 14.06 1.23 -23.06
N SER A 52 15.09 0.40 -23.06
CA SER A 52 15.26 -0.69 -22.08
C SER A 52 16.28 -0.28 -21.03
N VAL A 53 15.82 0.10 -19.85
CA VAL A 53 16.66 0.59 -18.75
C VAL A 53 17.19 -0.59 -17.94
N ARG A 54 18.51 -0.68 -17.78
CA ARG A 54 19.13 -1.67 -16.89
C ARG A 54 18.89 -1.28 -15.45
N GLU A 55 18.67 -2.26 -14.58
CA GLU A 55 18.61 -1.97 -13.14
C GLU A 55 19.95 -1.37 -12.69
N PRO A 56 19.92 -0.31 -11.86
CA PRO A 56 21.14 0.32 -11.36
C PRO A 56 21.91 -0.69 -10.49
N LYS A 57 23.25 -0.69 -10.61
CA LYS A 57 24.12 -1.58 -9.81
C LYS A 57 24.06 -1.24 -8.32
N VAL A 58 23.83 0.02 -8.00
CA VAL A 58 23.68 0.55 -6.64
C VAL A 58 22.35 1.27 -6.58
N SER A 59 21.50 0.90 -5.63
CA SER A 59 20.20 1.55 -5.38
C SER A 59 19.92 1.55 -3.89
N ARG A 60 19.33 2.62 -3.38
CA ARG A 60 18.95 2.71 -1.96
C ARG A 60 17.81 1.76 -1.62
N ASP A 61 16.74 1.81 -2.41
CA ASP A 61 15.55 0.99 -2.22
C ASP A 61 14.85 0.69 -3.55
N LYS A 62 13.62 0.15 -3.50
CA LYS A 62 12.83 -0.14 -4.70
C LYS A 62 12.31 1.11 -5.40
N VAL A 63 12.03 2.19 -4.68
CA VAL A 63 11.56 3.44 -5.29
C VAL A 63 12.67 4.06 -6.11
N ASP A 64 13.88 4.11 -5.56
CA ASP A 64 15.09 4.57 -6.24
C ASP A 64 15.31 3.79 -7.56
N LYS A 65 15.09 2.46 -7.54
CA LYS A 65 15.12 1.63 -8.75
C LYS A 65 14.06 2.00 -9.79
N PHE A 66 12.84 2.31 -9.36
CA PHE A 66 11.75 2.67 -10.28
C PHE A 66 11.93 4.08 -10.84
N LEU A 67 12.40 5.02 -10.03
CA LEU A 67 12.72 6.37 -10.48
C LEU A 67 13.85 6.37 -11.50
N HIS A 68 14.83 5.46 -11.39
CA HIS A 68 15.88 5.30 -12.40
C HIS A 68 15.33 4.98 -13.80
N MET A 69 14.10 4.45 -13.91
CA MET A 69 13.46 4.24 -15.22
C MET A 69 13.12 5.56 -15.93
N LEU A 70 13.15 6.70 -15.25
CA LEU A 70 12.92 8.01 -15.87
C LEU A 70 14.15 8.55 -16.61
N LYS A 71 15.30 7.88 -16.52
CA LYS A 71 16.56 8.33 -17.11
C LYS A 71 16.48 8.69 -18.61
N PRO A 72 15.78 7.92 -19.47
CA PRO A 72 15.63 8.29 -20.87
C PRO A 72 14.95 9.64 -21.11
N LEU A 73 14.07 10.08 -20.21
CA LEU A 73 13.40 11.39 -20.32
C LEU A 73 14.37 12.51 -19.95
N GLU A 74 15.18 12.33 -18.92
CA GLU A 74 16.25 13.30 -18.59
C GLU A 74 17.25 13.46 -19.73
N ASP A 75 17.65 12.34 -20.33
CA ASP A 75 18.63 12.33 -21.42
C ASP A 75 18.06 13.03 -22.68
N ALA A 76 16.74 13.11 -22.80
CA ALA A 76 16.04 13.88 -23.82
C ALA A 76 15.90 15.38 -23.48
N GLY A 77 16.39 15.82 -22.33
CA GLY A 77 16.36 17.22 -21.88
C GLY A 77 15.15 17.57 -20.99
N GLU A 78 14.33 16.60 -20.60
CA GLU A 78 13.20 16.85 -19.71
C GLU A 78 13.66 17.16 -18.29
N LYS A 79 13.03 18.17 -17.67
CA LYS A 79 13.31 18.53 -16.27
C LYS A 79 12.56 17.57 -15.34
N ILE A 80 13.25 16.53 -14.88
CA ILE A 80 12.72 15.57 -13.90
C ILE A 80 13.06 16.01 -12.47
N ILE A 81 12.05 16.07 -11.61
CA ILE A 81 12.22 16.28 -10.16
C ILE A 81 11.86 14.97 -9.47
N TYR A 82 12.86 14.32 -8.88
CA TYR A 82 12.66 13.07 -8.16
C TYR A 82 12.05 13.29 -6.78
N ASP A 83 11.03 12.49 -6.47
CA ASP A 83 10.46 12.39 -5.14
C ASP A 83 10.47 10.92 -4.70
N THR A 84 11.25 10.62 -3.67
CA THR A 84 11.35 9.27 -3.09
C THR A 84 10.34 9.03 -1.96
N THR A 85 9.47 10.01 -1.68
CA THR A 85 8.54 9.96 -0.54
C THR A 85 7.34 9.09 -0.86
N TYR A 86 7.10 8.07 -0.04
CA TYR A 86 5.87 7.28 -0.08
C TYR A 86 4.74 8.06 0.57
N ARG A 87 3.70 8.41 -0.19
CA ARG A 87 2.51 9.11 0.33
C ARG A 87 1.22 8.53 -0.19
N VAL A 88 0.27 8.33 0.72
CA VAL A 88 -1.16 8.22 0.40
C VAL A 88 -1.78 9.55 0.81
N VAL A 89 -2.21 10.33 -0.17
CA VAL A 89 -2.79 11.65 0.07
C VAL A 89 -4.25 11.49 0.47
N LEU A 90 -4.61 12.04 1.63
CA LEU A 90 -5.96 12.06 2.17
C LEU A 90 -6.35 13.51 2.44
N ASN A 91 -7.55 13.90 2.03
CA ASN A 91 -8.12 15.19 2.44
C ASN A 91 -8.80 15.06 3.82
N ASP A 92 -9.12 16.20 4.44
CA ASP A 92 -9.70 16.20 5.78
C ASP A 92 -11.12 15.63 5.83
N GLU A 93 -11.89 15.76 4.74
CA GLU A 93 -13.20 15.13 4.62
C GLU A 93 -13.11 13.60 4.72
N GLU A 94 -12.12 12.99 4.04
CA GLU A 94 -11.87 11.55 4.05
C GLU A 94 -11.46 11.06 5.44
N LYS A 95 -10.58 11.80 6.12
CA LYS A 95 -10.17 11.50 7.49
C LYS A 95 -11.36 11.60 8.45
N ASN A 96 -12.13 12.68 8.36
CA ASN A 96 -13.27 12.96 9.25
C ASN A 96 -14.43 11.98 9.03
N ARG A 97 -14.68 11.57 7.79
CA ARG A 97 -15.70 10.55 7.47
C ARG A 97 -15.39 9.25 8.19
N LEU A 98 -14.13 8.81 8.18
CA LEU A 98 -13.77 7.58 8.87
C LEU A 98 -13.70 7.78 10.39
N ARG A 99 -13.21 8.93 10.87
CA ARG A 99 -13.27 9.31 12.28
C ARG A 99 -14.68 9.20 12.84
N GLY A 100 -15.68 9.71 12.13
CA GLY A 100 -17.09 9.58 12.51
C GLY A 100 -17.59 8.15 12.57
N ARG A 101 -17.10 7.25 11.70
CA ARG A 101 -17.40 5.81 11.77
C ARG A 101 -16.76 5.16 12.99
N MET A 102 -15.54 5.55 13.34
CA MET A 102 -14.85 5.07 14.55
C MET A 102 -15.58 5.53 15.82
N MET A 103 -15.99 6.79 15.91
CA MET A 103 -16.80 7.30 17.02
C MET A 103 -18.13 6.56 17.18
N LYS A 104 -18.84 6.30 16.07
CA LYS A 104 -20.09 5.51 16.08
C LYS A 104 -19.89 4.08 16.55
N ALA A 105 -18.69 3.52 16.38
CA ALA A 105 -18.34 2.20 16.89
C ALA A 105 -17.94 2.21 18.38
N GLY A 106 -17.82 3.39 19.01
CA GLY A 106 -17.46 3.55 20.42
C GLY A 106 -16.03 4.03 20.68
N VAL A 107 -15.25 4.36 19.64
CA VAL A 107 -13.89 4.88 19.82
C VAL A 107 -13.94 6.28 20.45
N ASP A 108 -13.17 6.48 21.51
CA ASP A 108 -13.08 7.72 22.26
C ASP A 108 -11.74 8.40 21.99
N PHE A 109 -11.75 9.37 21.09
CA PHE A 109 -10.54 10.10 20.70
C PHE A 109 -9.99 11.06 21.76
N THR A 110 -10.56 11.10 22.98
CA THR A 110 -9.87 11.71 24.13
C THR A 110 -8.77 10.80 24.70
N ARG A 111 -8.77 9.52 24.32
CA ARG A 111 -7.76 8.52 24.65
C ARG A 111 -6.92 8.17 23.41
N PRO A 112 -5.66 7.74 23.57
CA PRO A 112 -4.85 7.31 22.44
C PRO A 112 -5.46 6.11 21.71
N VAL A 113 -5.38 6.08 20.38
CA VAL A 113 -5.91 5.01 19.53
C VAL A 113 -4.77 4.32 18.79
N PHE A 114 -4.57 3.03 19.04
CA PHE A 114 -3.50 2.24 18.43
C PHE A 114 -4.05 1.22 17.43
N ALA A 115 -3.50 1.18 16.23
CA ALA A 115 -3.83 0.18 15.22
C ALA A 115 -2.86 -1.01 15.30
N PHE A 116 -3.40 -2.23 15.32
CA PHE A 116 -2.61 -3.46 15.38
C PHE A 116 -2.80 -4.32 14.13
N ALA A 117 -1.70 -4.60 13.43
CA ALA A 117 -1.60 -5.61 12.38
C ALA A 117 -1.30 -6.97 13.03
N ILE A 118 -2.35 -7.67 13.45
CA ILE A 118 -2.21 -8.93 14.20
C ILE A 118 -2.01 -10.17 13.31
N ASN A 119 -2.10 -10.01 11.99
CA ASN A 119 -2.03 -11.12 11.04
C ASN A 119 -1.17 -10.78 9.81
N SER A 120 -0.83 -11.83 9.06
CA SER A 120 -0.16 -11.74 7.77
C SER A 120 -0.66 -12.87 6.88
N ARG A 121 -0.89 -12.56 5.59
CA ARG A 121 -1.15 -13.57 4.54
C ARG A 121 -0.09 -14.67 4.42
N ARG A 122 1.11 -14.41 4.93
CA ARG A 122 2.21 -15.36 5.03
C ARG A 122 2.33 -15.84 6.47
N PRO A 123 1.97 -17.09 6.77
CA PRO A 123 1.98 -17.64 8.14
C PRO A 123 3.34 -17.50 8.83
N GLU A 124 4.43 -17.63 8.09
CA GLU A 124 5.80 -17.51 8.60
C GLU A 124 6.20 -16.09 9.02
N LYS A 125 5.39 -15.10 8.63
CA LYS A 125 5.55 -13.69 9.03
C LYS A 125 4.62 -13.28 10.16
N VAL A 126 3.73 -14.16 10.60
CA VAL A 126 2.86 -13.88 11.74
C VAL A 126 3.72 -13.90 12.99
N TRP A 127 3.73 -12.79 13.74
CA TRP A 127 4.48 -12.73 14.99
C TRP A 127 3.89 -13.68 16.02
N ASN A 128 4.69 -14.08 17.01
CA ASN A 128 4.25 -15.02 18.03
C ASN A 128 2.99 -14.49 18.74
N LEU A 129 1.87 -15.19 18.60
CA LEU A 129 0.56 -14.71 19.06
C LEU A 129 0.46 -14.53 20.58
N LYS A 130 1.18 -15.36 21.35
CA LYS A 130 1.24 -15.20 22.81
C LYS A 130 1.92 -13.88 23.17
N ASN A 131 3.01 -13.53 22.49
CA ASN A 131 3.72 -12.28 22.69
C ASN A 131 2.92 -11.08 22.15
N MET A 132 2.24 -11.22 21.01
CA MET A 132 1.35 -10.19 20.45
C MET A 132 0.23 -9.84 21.42
N LYS A 133 -0.49 -10.83 21.96
CA LYS A 133 -1.52 -10.60 22.98
C LYS A 133 -0.96 -9.90 24.21
N LYS A 134 0.22 -10.33 24.69
CA LYS A 134 0.88 -9.69 25.84
C LYS A 134 1.23 -8.22 25.57
N ILE A 135 1.80 -7.91 24.40
CA ILE A 135 2.20 -6.52 24.11
C ILE A 135 0.98 -5.61 23.92
N ILE A 136 -0.10 -6.11 23.30
CA ILE A 136 -1.37 -5.37 23.17
C ILE A 136 -1.86 -4.96 24.55
N VAL A 137 -2.01 -5.91 25.48
CA VAL A 137 -2.47 -5.66 26.85
C VAL A 137 -1.59 -4.63 27.56
N VAL A 138 -0.26 -4.83 27.52
CA VAL A 138 0.70 -3.91 28.16
C VAL A 138 0.60 -2.49 27.60
N LEU A 139 0.48 -2.34 26.28
CA LEU A 139 0.39 -1.03 25.64
C LEU A 139 -0.93 -0.33 25.95
N LEU A 140 -2.06 -1.05 25.89
CA LEU A 140 -3.36 -0.48 26.19
C LEU A 140 -3.45 -0.03 27.66
N GLU A 141 -2.98 -0.85 28.60
CA GLU A 141 -2.99 -0.51 30.03
C GLU A 141 -2.03 0.62 30.37
N LYS A 142 -0.79 0.57 29.86
CA LYS A 142 0.23 1.58 30.17
C LYS A 142 -0.16 2.97 29.72
N TYR A 143 -0.82 3.09 28.57
CA TYR A 143 -1.18 4.38 27.99
C TYR A 143 -2.67 4.73 28.12
N ASN A 144 -3.45 3.90 28.83
CA ASN A 144 -4.92 3.98 28.86
C ASN A 144 -5.52 4.11 27.45
N ALA A 145 -4.91 3.41 26.48
CA ALA A 145 -5.22 3.52 25.06
C ALA A 145 -6.39 2.61 24.66
N GLN A 146 -6.86 2.78 23.43
CA GLN A 146 -7.82 1.92 22.75
C GLN A 146 -7.14 1.24 21.56
N GLY A 147 -7.51 -0.01 21.27
CA GLY A 147 -6.92 -0.81 20.20
C GLY A 147 -7.88 -0.97 19.02
N ILE A 148 -7.39 -0.82 17.79
CA ILE A 148 -8.10 -1.16 16.57
C ILE A 148 -7.46 -2.39 15.94
N PHE A 149 -8.23 -3.47 15.79
CA PHE A 149 -7.82 -4.63 14.98
C PHE A 149 -8.38 -4.44 13.58
N TYR A 150 -7.54 -3.93 12.67
CA TYR A 150 -7.88 -3.87 11.26
C TYR A 150 -7.54 -5.20 10.58
N TYR A 151 -8.31 -5.56 9.55
CA TYR A 151 -8.17 -6.83 8.86
C TYR A 151 -8.70 -6.75 7.42
N SER A 152 -8.20 -7.61 6.54
CA SER A 152 -8.89 -7.89 5.27
C SER A 152 -10.13 -8.77 5.50
N PRO A 153 -11.07 -8.87 4.54
CA PRO A 153 -12.25 -9.74 4.68
C PRO A 153 -11.89 -11.19 5.06
N GLU A 154 -10.78 -11.72 4.53
CA GLU A 154 -10.29 -13.07 4.79
C GLU A 154 -9.68 -13.23 6.20
N GLU A 155 -9.27 -12.13 6.84
CA GLU A 155 -8.63 -12.11 8.15
C GLU A 155 -9.62 -11.79 9.29
N LYS A 156 -10.89 -11.50 8.96
CA LYS A 156 -11.94 -11.08 9.91
C LYS A 156 -12.14 -12.06 11.06
N GLU A 157 -12.31 -13.34 10.77
CA GLU A 157 -12.53 -14.36 11.79
C GLU A 157 -11.32 -14.53 12.71
N PHE A 158 -10.11 -14.40 12.16
CA PHE A 158 -8.89 -14.40 12.94
C PHE A 158 -8.85 -13.21 13.91
N ALA A 159 -9.15 -12.00 13.44
CA ALA A 159 -9.14 -10.81 14.27
C ALA A 159 -10.17 -10.87 15.42
N LYS A 160 -11.38 -11.33 15.12
CA LYS A 160 -12.42 -11.55 16.14
C LYS A 160 -12.01 -12.62 17.16
N LYS A 161 -11.39 -13.72 16.71
CA LYS A 161 -10.88 -14.75 17.61
C LYS A 161 -9.85 -14.19 18.58
N ILE A 162 -8.87 -13.42 18.08
CA ILE A 162 -7.85 -12.80 18.96
C ILE A 162 -8.49 -11.82 19.95
N HIS A 163 -9.49 -11.06 19.51
CA HIS A 163 -10.25 -10.17 20.40
C HIS A 163 -10.95 -10.95 21.52
N SER A 164 -11.65 -12.04 21.20
CA SER A 164 -12.29 -12.89 22.21
C SER A 164 -11.29 -13.60 23.13
N GLU A 165 -10.15 -14.05 22.61
CA GLU A 165 -9.05 -14.59 23.43
C GLU A 165 -8.41 -13.56 24.37
N LEU A 166 -8.64 -12.27 24.15
CA LEU A 166 -8.26 -11.17 25.04
C LEU A 166 -9.37 -10.81 26.04
N GLY A 167 -10.48 -11.55 26.05
CA GLY A 167 -11.61 -11.35 26.96
C GLY A 167 -12.63 -10.33 26.47
N ASP A 168 -12.74 -10.15 25.14
CA ASP A 168 -13.73 -9.24 24.53
C ASP A 168 -13.68 -7.82 25.15
N ARG A 169 -12.46 -7.33 25.40
CA ARG A 169 -12.24 -6.04 26.07
C ARG A 169 -12.91 -4.90 25.30
N GLU A 170 -13.68 -4.08 26.01
CA GLU A 170 -14.39 -2.93 25.42
C GLU A 170 -13.45 -1.86 24.84
N ASP A 171 -12.18 -1.84 25.26
CA ASP A 171 -11.16 -0.94 24.73
C ASP A 171 -10.52 -1.44 23.41
N ILE A 172 -10.96 -2.59 22.87
CA ILE A 172 -10.54 -3.13 21.58
C ILE A 172 -11.71 -3.13 20.59
N PHE A 173 -11.46 -2.60 19.38
CA PHE A 173 -12.44 -2.51 18.31
C PHE A 173 -12.00 -3.42 17.15
N SER A 174 -12.76 -4.49 16.95
CA SER A 174 -12.61 -5.43 15.83
C SER A 174 -13.86 -5.46 14.92
N ASN A 175 -14.65 -4.38 14.91
CA ASN A 175 -15.88 -4.21 14.14
C ASN A 175 -15.78 -3.07 13.10
N ILE A 176 -14.65 -2.37 13.03
CA ILE A 176 -14.42 -1.26 12.10
C ILE A 176 -13.77 -1.82 10.83
N GLU A 177 -14.55 -1.95 9.77
CA GLU A 177 -14.09 -2.51 8.49
C GLU A 177 -13.60 -1.43 7.52
N THR A 178 -12.59 -1.74 6.71
CA THR A 178 -12.12 -0.86 5.63
C THR A 178 -12.27 -1.54 4.28
N LYS A 179 -12.83 -0.85 3.29
CA LYS A 179 -13.15 -1.45 1.97
C LYS A 179 -12.01 -1.36 0.94
N SER A 180 -10.95 -0.60 1.23
CA SER A 180 -9.84 -0.38 0.31
C SER A 180 -8.58 0.04 1.06
N ILE A 181 -7.43 0.01 0.39
CA ILE A 181 -6.17 0.57 0.90
C ILE A 181 -6.33 2.05 1.27
N LYS A 182 -7.15 2.80 0.52
CA LYS A 182 -7.41 4.20 0.82
C LYS A 182 -8.19 4.36 2.13
N GLU A 183 -9.22 3.53 2.36
CA GLU A 183 -9.93 3.54 3.65
C GLU A 183 -9.04 3.07 4.81
N LEU A 184 -8.14 2.11 4.59
CA LEU A 184 -7.16 1.72 5.60
C LEU A 184 -6.23 2.90 5.92
N ALA A 185 -5.76 3.65 4.92
CA ALA A 185 -5.00 4.87 5.17
C ALA A 185 -5.81 5.91 5.97
N MET A 186 -7.11 6.07 5.69
CA MET A 186 -7.99 6.92 6.51
C MET A 186 -8.05 6.45 7.97
N LEU A 187 -8.04 5.14 8.20
CA LEU A 187 -8.08 4.53 9.54
C LEU A 187 -6.81 4.84 10.30
N LEU A 188 -5.68 4.49 9.69
CA LEU A 188 -4.37 4.72 10.27
C LEU A 188 -4.09 6.21 10.50
N SER A 189 -4.63 7.10 9.66
CA SER A 189 -4.50 8.55 9.87
C SER A 189 -5.25 9.11 11.08
N ASN A 190 -6.16 8.33 11.67
CA ASN A 190 -6.87 8.65 12.91
C ASN A 190 -6.27 7.93 14.13
N CYS A 191 -5.19 7.16 13.96
CA CYS A 191 -4.52 6.44 15.03
C CYS A 191 -3.23 7.15 15.42
N ASP A 192 -2.90 7.11 16.71
CA ASP A 192 -1.68 7.68 17.28
C ASP A 192 -0.47 6.76 17.09
N MET A 193 -0.70 5.45 16.95
CA MET A 193 0.36 4.47 16.77
C MET A 193 -0.10 3.31 15.88
N PHE A 194 0.85 2.75 15.15
CA PHE A 194 0.70 1.52 14.38
C PHE A 194 1.71 0.47 14.87
N ILE A 195 1.24 -0.77 15.07
CA ILE A 195 2.06 -1.91 15.47
C ILE A 195 1.82 -3.05 14.47
N GLY A 196 2.85 -3.51 13.76
CA GLY A 196 2.74 -4.55 12.74
C GLY A 196 4.05 -4.99 12.12
#